data_AF-A0A0C5I0F9-F1
#
_entry.id   AF-A0A0C5I0F9-F1
#
_cell.length_a   1.000
_cell.length_b   1.000
_cell.length_c   1.000
_cell.angle_alpha   90.00
_cell.angle_beta   90.00
_cell.angle_gamma   90.00
#
_symmetry.space_group_name_H-M   'P 1'
#
loop_
_entity.id
_entity.type
_entity.pdbx_description
1 polymer ?
#
loop_
_entity_poly.entity_id
_entity_poly.type
_entity_poly.pdbx_seq_one_letter_code
_entity_poly.pdbx_strand_id
1 'polypeptide(L)'
;REAKDPKGLEKVLDALIDREPNPKHVAVEVIKRGAWELLDHLITKKVVDVHETFVNSEGQETTLAREALGAGKYDIVKYLIENGAAVEGVVNESALSTGILGGCFQGRRAVLHMGRDIKAGASVNAPMGTLSPLAAAVRAVHEGANPKAIKGIIDSLVQQGANIGSRDEKGNPALHLALVNASSRKI
;
A
#
# COMPACT_ATOMS: atom_id res chain seq x y z
N ARG A 1 7.14 -10.76 12.83
CA ARG A 1 8.23 -11.03 13.80
C ARG A 1 9.51 -10.73 13.04
N GLU A 2 10.21 -9.66 13.40
CA GLU A 2 11.55 -9.38 12.85
C GLU A 2 12.45 -10.61 13.03
N ALA A 3 13.41 -10.76 12.11
CA ALA A 3 14.39 -11.82 12.18
C ALA A 3 15.22 -11.66 13.47
N LYS A 4 15.45 -12.78 14.18
CA LYS A 4 16.22 -12.80 15.43
C LYS A 4 17.70 -12.40 15.26
N ASP A 5 18.19 -12.25 14.03
CA ASP A 5 19.56 -11.86 13.70
C ASP A 5 19.62 -11.12 12.34
N PRO A 6 19.44 -9.78 12.32
CA PRO A 6 19.48 -9.00 11.09
C PRO A 6 20.87 -9.01 10.45
N LYS A 7 21.94 -8.92 11.24
CA LYS A 7 23.33 -8.91 10.76
C LYS A 7 23.75 -10.24 10.12
N GLY A 8 23.26 -11.35 10.65
CA GLY A 8 23.44 -12.67 10.02
C GLY A 8 22.79 -12.73 8.64
N LEU A 9 21.58 -12.21 8.50
CA LEU A 9 20.87 -12.16 7.22
C LEU A 9 21.50 -11.19 6.22
N GLU A 10 22.01 -10.04 6.65
CA GLU A 10 22.79 -9.12 5.80
C GLU A 10 24.00 -9.82 5.19
N LYS A 11 24.76 -10.59 5.97
CA LYS A 11 25.90 -11.36 5.46
C LYS A 11 25.48 -12.43 4.45
N VAL A 12 24.35 -13.07 4.67
CA VAL A 12 23.79 -14.06 3.73
C VAL A 12 23.37 -13.38 2.44
N LEU A 13 22.70 -12.22 2.52
CA LEU A 13 22.38 -11.40 1.34
C LEU A 13 23.64 -10.99 0.60
N ASP A 14 24.63 -10.41 1.28
CA ASP A 14 25.91 -10.00 0.66
C ASP A 14 26.62 -11.17 -0.05
N ALA A 15 26.50 -12.40 0.47
CA ALA A 15 27.13 -13.57 -0.12
C ALA A 15 26.37 -14.16 -1.33
N LEU A 16 25.06 -13.93 -1.42
CA LEU A 16 24.19 -14.63 -2.38
C LEU A 16 23.50 -13.71 -3.38
N ILE A 17 23.39 -12.41 -3.11
CA ILE A 17 22.60 -11.48 -3.92
C ILE A 17 23.11 -11.36 -5.36
N ASP A 18 24.44 -11.47 -5.57
CA ASP A 18 25.05 -11.48 -6.90
C ASP A 18 24.70 -12.72 -7.72
N ARG A 19 24.19 -13.78 -7.09
CA ARG A 19 23.74 -15.03 -7.73
C ARG A 19 22.22 -15.11 -7.83
N GLU A 20 21.50 -14.17 -7.22
CA GLU A 20 20.05 -14.14 -7.25
C GLU A 20 19.58 -13.64 -8.62
N PRO A 21 18.83 -14.43 -9.39
CA PRO A 21 18.36 -14.01 -10.71
C PRO A 21 17.40 -12.82 -10.65
N ASN A 22 16.70 -12.63 -9.52
CA ASN A 22 15.74 -11.54 -9.37
C ASN A 22 15.87 -10.86 -7.99
N PRO A 23 16.89 -10.01 -7.78
CA PRO A 23 17.11 -9.35 -6.49
C PRO A 23 15.92 -8.48 -6.04
N LYS A 24 15.13 -7.97 -6.98
CA LYS A 24 13.91 -7.22 -6.70
C LYS A 24 12.82 -8.07 -6.04
N HIS A 25 12.69 -9.35 -6.40
CA HIS A 25 11.77 -10.28 -5.72
C HIS A 25 12.20 -10.53 -4.26
N VAL A 26 13.50 -10.54 -3.98
CA VAL A 26 14.00 -10.60 -2.60
C VAL A 26 13.57 -9.36 -1.82
N ALA A 27 13.67 -8.17 -2.43
CA ALA A 27 13.18 -6.94 -1.80
C ALA A 27 11.67 -6.99 -1.50
N VAL A 28 10.85 -7.56 -2.40
CA VAL A 28 9.41 -7.78 -2.14
C VAL A 28 9.18 -8.69 -0.94
N GLU A 29 9.93 -9.80 -0.82
CA GLU A 29 9.80 -10.71 0.32
C GLU A 29 10.24 -10.05 1.64
N VAL A 30 11.31 -9.26 1.59
CA VAL A 30 11.78 -8.44 2.72
C VAL A 30 10.70 -7.46 3.17
N ILE A 31 10.04 -6.79 2.23
CA ILE A 31 8.90 -5.90 2.48
C ILE A 31 7.75 -6.68 3.13
N LYS A 32 7.31 -7.80 2.55
CA LYS A 32 6.20 -8.61 3.09
C LYS A 32 6.45 -9.06 4.54
N ARG A 33 7.71 -9.34 4.89
CA ARG A 33 8.13 -9.66 6.26
C ARG A 33 8.18 -8.46 7.21
N GLY A 34 8.30 -7.25 6.67
CA GLY A 34 8.48 -6.01 7.44
C GLY A 34 9.92 -5.82 7.92
N ALA A 35 10.91 -6.42 7.25
CA ALA A 35 12.32 -6.34 7.65
C ALA A 35 12.97 -5.09 7.05
N TRP A 36 12.67 -3.92 7.63
CA TRP A 36 13.09 -2.63 7.08
C TRP A 36 14.62 -2.48 7.04
N GLU A 37 15.37 -3.06 7.99
CA GLU A 37 16.84 -3.02 7.99
C GLU A 37 17.43 -3.75 6.78
N LEU A 38 16.83 -4.88 6.38
CA LEU A 38 17.29 -5.61 5.19
C LEU A 38 16.94 -4.85 3.92
N LEU A 39 15.81 -4.14 3.91
CA LEU A 39 15.44 -3.30 2.77
C LEU A 39 16.40 -2.12 2.64
N ASP A 40 16.71 -1.45 3.75
CA ASP A 40 17.70 -0.38 3.83
C ASP A 40 19.08 -0.85 3.35
N HIS A 41 19.50 -2.06 3.76
CA HIS A 41 20.75 -2.66 3.29
C HIS A 41 20.76 -2.88 1.76
N LEU A 42 19.67 -3.44 1.19
CA LEU A 42 19.55 -3.65 -0.26
C LEU A 42 19.58 -2.32 -1.04
N ILE A 43 18.93 -1.27 -0.53
CA ILE A 43 18.92 0.07 -1.14
C ILE A 43 20.32 0.70 -1.02
N THR A 44 20.96 0.64 0.15
CA THR A 44 22.28 1.22 0.41
C THR A 44 23.36 0.57 -0.49
N LYS A 45 23.24 -0.74 -0.72
CA LYS A 45 24.12 -1.49 -1.64
C LYS A 45 23.78 -1.26 -3.12
N LYS A 46 22.74 -0.48 -3.42
CA LYS A 46 22.24 -0.22 -4.78
C LYS A 46 21.81 -1.48 -5.52
N VAL A 47 21.34 -2.49 -4.78
CA VAL A 47 20.76 -3.71 -5.34
C VAL A 47 19.36 -3.42 -5.89
N VAL A 48 18.62 -2.53 -5.23
CA VAL A 48 17.32 -2.01 -5.66
C VAL A 48 17.29 -0.49 -5.52
N ASP A 49 16.51 0.17 -6.35
CA ASP A 49 16.31 1.62 -6.33
C ASP A 49 14.91 1.97 -5.77
N VAL A 50 14.79 3.08 -5.04
CA VAL A 50 13.52 3.56 -4.51
C VAL A 50 12.63 4.23 -5.56
N HIS A 51 13.20 4.60 -6.70
CA HIS A 51 12.53 5.30 -7.80
C HIS A 51 12.18 4.39 -8.98
N GLU A 52 12.62 3.14 -8.99
CA GLU A 52 12.39 2.25 -10.13
C GLU A 52 11.04 1.52 -10.07
N THR A 53 10.49 1.26 -11.25
CA THR A 53 9.45 0.24 -11.42
C THR A 53 10.07 -1.11 -11.78
N PHE A 54 9.38 -2.19 -11.43
CA PHE A 54 9.80 -3.54 -11.79
C PHE A 54 8.61 -4.50 -11.85
N VAL A 55 8.83 -5.66 -12.45
CA VAL A 55 7.82 -6.73 -12.50
C VAL A 55 8.00 -7.64 -11.29
N ASN A 56 6.96 -7.82 -10.49
CA ASN A 56 6.97 -8.73 -9.35
C ASN A 56 6.75 -10.19 -9.78
N SER A 57 6.77 -11.12 -8.81
CA SER A 57 6.61 -12.56 -9.07
C SER A 57 5.24 -12.94 -9.64
N GLU A 58 4.26 -12.04 -9.57
CA GLU A 58 2.91 -12.20 -10.10
C GLU A 58 2.78 -11.64 -11.52
N GLY A 59 3.87 -11.13 -12.10
CA GLY A 59 3.89 -10.55 -13.44
C GLY A 59 3.33 -9.12 -13.51
N GLN A 60 3.18 -8.45 -12.37
CA GLN A 60 2.63 -7.10 -12.28
C GLN A 60 3.75 -6.06 -12.18
N GLU A 61 3.62 -4.96 -12.93
CA GLU A 61 4.47 -3.80 -12.74
C GLU A 61 4.17 -3.14 -11.38
N THR A 62 5.21 -2.86 -10.61
CA THR A 62 5.10 -2.40 -9.22
C THR A 62 6.27 -1.49 -8.85
N THR A 63 6.21 -0.92 -7.64
CA THR A 63 7.31 -0.21 -6.97
C THR A 63 7.48 -0.75 -5.55
N LEU A 64 8.63 -0.47 -4.91
CA LEU A 64 8.83 -0.81 -3.49
C LEU A 64 7.73 -0.21 -2.60
N ALA A 65 7.31 1.03 -2.86
CA ALA A 65 6.27 1.71 -2.09
C ALA A 65 4.91 1.02 -2.25
N ARG A 66 4.56 0.60 -3.48
CA ARG A 66 3.32 -0.12 -3.80
C ARG A 66 3.24 -1.47 -3.11
N GLU A 67 4.34 -2.23 -3.10
CA GLU A 67 4.43 -3.51 -2.40
C GLU A 67 4.28 -3.32 -0.88
N ALA A 68 4.91 -2.28 -0.33
CA ALA A 68 4.80 -1.97 1.10
C ALA A 68 3.38 -1.53 1.51
N LEU A 69 2.70 -0.75 0.66
CA LEU A 69 1.29 -0.38 0.84
C LEU A 69 0.39 -1.63 0.83
N GLY A 70 0.57 -2.50 -0.17
CA GLY A 70 -0.22 -3.73 -0.31
C GLY A 70 0.04 -4.75 0.81
N ALA A 71 1.26 -4.78 1.36
CA ALA A 71 1.63 -5.63 2.48
C ALA A 71 1.27 -5.04 3.86
N GLY A 72 0.67 -3.85 3.91
CA GLY A 72 0.28 -3.18 5.15
C GLY A 72 1.46 -2.72 6.01
N LYS A 73 2.63 -2.48 5.40
CA LYS A 73 3.88 -2.15 6.09
C LYS A 73 4.13 -0.65 6.10
N TYR A 74 3.32 0.09 6.85
CA TYR A 74 3.38 1.54 6.83
C TYR A 74 4.74 2.10 7.24
N ASP A 75 5.46 1.47 8.17
CA ASP A 75 6.81 1.93 8.55
C ASP A 75 7.79 1.88 7.38
N ILE A 76 7.65 0.87 6.50
CA ILE A 76 8.42 0.78 5.25
C ILE A 76 7.93 1.83 4.24
N VAL A 77 6.61 2.02 4.08
CA VAL A 77 6.06 3.07 3.20
C VAL A 77 6.61 4.44 3.59
N LYS A 78 6.57 4.76 4.89
CA LYS A 78 7.12 6.00 5.46
C LYS A 78 8.60 6.13 5.13
N TYR A 79 9.40 5.10 5.38
CA TYR A 79 10.83 5.11 5.08
C TYR A 79 11.10 5.34 3.59
N LEU A 80 10.37 4.68 2.70
CA LEU A 80 10.52 4.84 1.24
C LEU A 80 10.16 6.26 0.78
N ILE A 81 9.05 6.83 1.28
CA ILE A 81 8.67 8.22 0.99
C ILE A 81 9.73 9.21 1.51
N GLU A 82 10.26 8.98 2.71
CA GLU A 82 11.33 9.81 3.29
C GLU A 82 12.63 9.75 2.46
N ASN A 83 12.82 8.67 1.69
CA ASN A 83 13.91 8.49 0.72
C ASN A 83 13.52 8.85 -0.73
N GLY A 84 12.38 9.51 -0.95
CA GLY A 84 11.99 10.06 -2.25
C GLY A 84 11.26 9.09 -3.19
N ALA A 85 10.81 7.93 -2.71
CA ALA A 85 9.96 7.05 -3.51
C ALA A 85 8.66 7.77 -3.93
N ALA A 86 8.28 7.61 -5.20
CA ALA A 86 7.00 8.11 -5.68
C ALA A 86 5.86 7.25 -5.11
N VAL A 87 4.91 7.88 -4.42
CA VAL A 87 3.85 7.16 -3.71
C VAL A 87 2.82 6.52 -4.65
N GLU A 88 2.40 7.19 -5.75
CA GLU A 88 1.51 6.58 -6.75
C GLU A 88 2.22 5.49 -7.55
N GLY A 89 3.45 5.75 -7.99
CA GLY A 89 4.42 4.78 -8.50
C GLY A 89 4.09 4.04 -9.81
N VAL A 90 2.83 3.66 -10.04
CA VAL A 90 2.36 2.82 -11.15
C VAL A 90 1.15 3.47 -11.81
N VAL A 91 1.10 3.44 -13.15
CA VAL A 91 0.02 4.05 -13.93
C VAL A 91 -1.27 3.24 -13.76
N ASN A 92 -2.41 3.93 -13.71
CA ASN A 92 -3.75 3.31 -13.59
C ASN A 92 -4.00 2.51 -12.30
N GLU A 93 -3.23 2.78 -11.25
CA GLU A 93 -3.50 2.27 -9.92
C GLU A 93 -3.57 3.43 -8.93
N SER A 94 -4.21 3.21 -7.78
CA SER A 94 -4.24 4.19 -6.70
C SER A 94 -3.48 3.67 -5.50
N ALA A 95 -2.47 4.41 -5.06
CA ALA A 95 -1.72 4.14 -3.85
C ALA A 95 -2.60 4.09 -2.60
N LEU A 96 -3.56 5.02 -2.49
CA LEU A 96 -4.49 5.03 -1.36
C LEU A 96 -5.39 3.79 -1.37
N SER A 97 -5.96 3.42 -2.52
CA SER A 97 -6.77 2.19 -2.64
C SER A 97 -5.97 0.96 -2.24
N THR A 98 -4.71 0.88 -2.68
CA THR A 98 -3.78 -0.18 -2.30
C THR A 98 -3.55 -0.21 -0.80
N GLY A 99 -3.16 0.92 -0.20
CA GLY A 99 -2.86 1.01 1.23
C GLY A 99 -4.08 0.70 2.10
N ILE A 100 -5.28 1.06 1.64
CA ILE A 100 -6.53 0.74 2.33
C ILE A 100 -6.79 -0.77 2.32
N LEU A 101 -6.74 -1.42 1.15
CA LEU A 101 -6.98 -2.87 1.04
C LEU A 101 -5.87 -3.71 1.68
N GLY A 102 -4.62 -3.28 1.56
CA GLY A 102 -3.47 -3.90 2.22
C GLY A 102 -3.44 -3.70 3.73
N GLY A 103 -4.35 -2.88 4.28
CA GLY A 103 -4.42 -2.63 5.72
C GLY A 103 -3.28 -1.74 6.25
N CYS A 104 -2.68 -0.93 5.40
CA CYS A 104 -1.60 -0.01 5.75
C CYS A 104 -2.08 1.13 6.68
N PHE A 105 -3.35 1.53 6.55
CA PHE A 105 -3.96 2.58 7.36
C PHE A 105 -4.82 1.98 8.47
N GLN A 106 -4.20 1.54 9.56
CA GLN A 106 -4.92 0.93 10.69
C GLN A 106 -4.62 1.59 12.04
N GLY A 107 -5.45 1.26 13.03
CA GLY A 107 -5.30 1.75 14.40
C GLY A 107 -5.54 3.25 14.56
N ARG A 108 -5.04 3.81 15.67
CA ARG A 108 -5.28 5.23 16.05
C ARG A 108 -4.62 6.23 15.10
N ARG A 109 -3.68 5.78 14.27
CA ARG A 109 -2.90 6.63 13.36
C ARG A 109 -3.31 6.49 11.89
N ALA A 110 -4.34 5.68 11.57
CA ALA A 110 -4.78 5.42 10.21
C ALA A 110 -4.92 6.68 9.34
N VAL A 111 -5.69 7.67 9.83
CA VAL A 111 -5.92 8.94 9.12
C VAL A 111 -4.64 9.76 8.98
N LEU A 112 -3.78 9.74 10.01
CA LEU A 112 -2.49 10.45 9.97
C LEU A 112 -1.53 9.83 8.96
N HIS A 113 -1.51 8.50 8.87
CA HIS A 113 -0.71 7.75 7.91
C HIS A 113 -1.17 8.02 6.48
N MET A 114 -2.47 7.88 6.21
CA MET A 114 -3.06 8.22 4.92
C MET A 114 -2.82 9.69 4.53
N GLY A 115 -2.94 10.62 5.49
CA GLY A 115 -2.70 12.03 5.24
C GLY A 115 -1.25 12.37 4.90
N ARG A 116 -0.27 11.57 5.35
CA ARG A 116 1.14 11.73 4.93
C ARG A 116 1.32 11.27 3.49
N ASP A 117 0.70 10.18 3.11
CA ASP A 117 0.78 9.65 1.75
C ASP A 117 0.13 10.63 0.77
N ILE A 118 -1.00 11.24 1.14
CA ILE A 118 -1.63 12.34 0.37
C ILE A 118 -0.66 13.52 0.21
N LYS A 119 0.02 13.95 1.30
CA LYS A 119 1.03 15.01 1.24
C LYS A 119 2.24 14.64 0.39
N ALA A 120 2.55 13.35 0.27
CA ALA A 120 3.60 12.83 -0.59
C ALA A 120 3.16 12.66 -2.06
N GLY A 121 1.91 13.03 -2.40
CA GLY A 121 1.40 13.02 -3.76
C GLY A 121 0.39 11.90 -4.07
N ALA A 122 -0.06 11.13 -3.07
CA ALA A 122 -1.08 10.11 -3.29
C ALA A 122 -2.43 10.78 -3.61
N SER A 123 -3.07 10.34 -4.69
CA SER A 123 -4.30 10.97 -5.14
C SER A 123 -5.49 10.48 -4.34
N VAL A 124 -6.30 11.42 -3.87
CA VAL A 124 -7.58 11.15 -3.19
C VAL A 124 -8.61 10.55 -4.15
N ASN A 125 -8.42 10.76 -5.45
CA ASN A 125 -9.26 10.23 -6.52
C ASN A 125 -8.43 9.29 -7.40
N ALA A 126 -9.01 8.16 -7.79
CA ALA A 126 -8.34 7.25 -8.72
C ALA A 126 -8.71 7.57 -10.18
N PRO A 127 -7.86 7.16 -11.15
CA PRO A 127 -8.19 7.23 -12.58
C PRO A 127 -9.53 6.55 -12.90
N MET A 128 -10.20 7.03 -13.95
CA MET A 128 -11.46 6.42 -14.39
C MET A 128 -11.27 4.96 -14.75
N GLY A 129 -12.18 4.09 -14.29
CA GLY A 129 -12.09 2.64 -14.54
C GLY A 129 -11.17 1.89 -13.58
N THR A 130 -10.70 2.53 -12.51
CA THR A 130 -9.89 1.90 -11.45
C THR A 130 -10.63 1.95 -10.12
N LEU A 131 -10.20 1.15 -9.14
CA LEU A 131 -10.79 1.18 -7.81
C LEU A 131 -10.45 2.49 -7.08
N SER A 132 -11.46 3.31 -6.77
CA SER A 132 -11.27 4.55 -6.01
C SER A 132 -10.98 4.29 -4.53
N PRO A 133 -10.28 5.21 -3.82
CA PRO A 133 -10.01 5.04 -2.39
C PRO A 133 -11.27 4.89 -1.53
N LEU A 134 -12.36 5.57 -1.91
CA LEU A 134 -13.66 5.39 -1.26
C LEU A 134 -14.22 3.98 -1.48
N ALA A 135 -14.19 3.47 -2.72
CA ALA A 135 -14.64 2.11 -3.02
C ALA A 135 -13.76 1.06 -2.32
N ALA A 136 -12.45 1.29 -2.25
CA ALA A 136 -11.50 0.46 -1.51
C ALA A 136 -11.82 0.42 -0.01
N ALA A 137 -12.14 1.56 0.61
CA ALA A 137 -12.55 1.62 2.01
C ALA A 137 -13.79 0.79 2.29
N VAL A 138 -14.81 0.88 1.43
CA VAL A 138 -16.01 0.06 1.56
C VAL A 138 -15.68 -1.43 1.40
N ARG A 139 -14.91 -1.79 0.36
CA ARG A 139 -14.46 -3.16 0.12
C ARG A 139 -13.65 -3.72 1.30
N ALA A 140 -12.78 -2.93 1.93
CA ALA A 140 -12.03 -3.37 3.10
C ALA A 140 -12.95 -3.81 4.25
N VAL A 141 -14.07 -3.10 4.47
CA VAL A 141 -15.08 -3.50 5.48
C VAL A 141 -15.70 -4.86 5.15
N HIS A 142 -15.94 -5.14 3.87
CA HIS A 142 -16.43 -6.45 3.42
C HIS A 142 -15.45 -7.58 3.64
N GLU A 143 -14.17 -7.30 3.42
CA GLU A 143 -13.08 -8.25 3.61
C GLU A 143 -12.69 -8.41 5.09
N GLY A 144 -13.43 -7.77 6.01
CA GLY A 144 -13.32 -7.96 7.45
C GLY A 144 -12.63 -6.83 8.21
N ALA A 145 -12.27 -5.72 7.56
CA ALA A 145 -11.73 -4.55 8.25
C ALA A 145 -12.76 -3.95 9.24
N ASN A 146 -12.27 -3.45 10.37
CA ASN A 146 -13.14 -2.88 11.40
C ASN A 146 -13.88 -1.64 10.87
N PRO A 147 -15.24 -1.65 10.80
CA PRO A 147 -16.01 -0.53 10.28
C PRO A 147 -15.74 0.78 11.00
N LYS A 148 -15.48 0.75 12.32
CA LYS A 148 -15.17 1.96 13.10
C LYS A 148 -13.83 2.56 12.70
N ALA A 149 -12.84 1.72 12.37
CA ALA A 149 -11.54 2.19 11.91
C ALA A 149 -11.64 2.78 10.49
N ILE A 150 -12.37 2.10 9.60
CA ILE A 150 -12.59 2.56 8.22
C ILE A 150 -13.40 3.86 8.18
N LYS A 151 -14.35 4.08 9.10
CA LYS A 151 -15.12 5.32 9.15
C LYS A 151 -14.24 6.57 9.13
N GLY A 152 -13.15 6.59 9.92
CA GLY A 152 -12.22 7.73 9.94
C GLY A 152 -11.51 7.94 8.60
N ILE A 153 -11.18 6.87 7.87
CA ILE A 153 -10.62 6.93 6.53
C ILE A 153 -11.65 7.53 5.56
N ILE A 154 -12.89 7.05 5.57
CA ILE A 154 -13.96 7.57 4.70
C ILE A 154 -14.21 9.05 4.97
N ASP A 155 -14.39 9.44 6.24
CA ASP A 155 -14.65 10.83 6.63
C ASP A 155 -13.50 11.74 6.16
N SER A 156 -12.24 11.29 6.32
CA SER A 156 -11.08 12.04 5.84
C SER A 156 -11.00 12.11 4.31
N LEU A 157 -11.31 11.04 3.58
CA LEU A 157 -11.33 11.05 2.11
C LEU A 157 -12.38 12.05 1.59
N VAL A 158 -13.58 12.04 2.17
CA VAL A 158 -14.65 13.00 1.81
C VAL A 158 -14.21 14.43 2.10
N GLN A 159 -13.60 14.69 3.26
CA GLN A 159 -13.07 16.02 3.61
C GLN A 159 -11.99 16.50 2.63
N GLN A 160 -11.20 15.57 2.07
CA GLN A 160 -10.15 15.87 1.09
C GLN A 160 -10.67 15.90 -0.36
N GLY A 161 -12.00 15.89 -0.56
CA GLY A 161 -12.61 16.05 -1.89
C GLY A 161 -12.68 14.76 -2.71
N ALA A 162 -12.76 13.60 -2.06
CA ALA A 162 -12.99 12.34 -2.77
C ALA A 162 -14.32 12.36 -3.54
N ASN A 163 -14.27 11.92 -4.79
CA ASN A 163 -15.42 11.86 -5.68
C ASN A 163 -16.38 10.74 -5.23
N ILE A 164 -17.47 11.13 -4.58
CA ILE A 164 -18.52 10.23 -4.08
C ILE A 164 -19.22 9.50 -5.23
N GLY A 165 -19.25 10.10 -6.42
CA GLY A 165 -19.80 9.50 -7.63
C GLY A 165 -18.82 8.57 -8.36
N SER A 166 -17.63 8.33 -7.83
CA SER A 166 -16.68 7.39 -8.42
C SER A 166 -17.30 5.99 -8.51
N ARG A 167 -17.03 5.32 -9.63
CA ARG A 167 -17.54 3.98 -9.92
C ARG A 167 -16.36 3.01 -9.98
N ASP A 168 -16.55 1.79 -9.49
CA ASP A 168 -15.59 0.71 -9.69
C ASP A 168 -15.53 0.26 -11.17
N GLU A 169 -14.65 -0.70 -11.47
CA GLU A 169 -14.51 -1.32 -12.80
C GLU A 169 -15.82 -1.93 -13.34
N LYS A 170 -16.79 -2.22 -12.46
CA LYS A 170 -18.11 -2.78 -12.80
C LYS A 170 -19.19 -1.71 -12.89
N GLY A 171 -18.84 -0.43 -12.74
CA GLY A 171 -19.78 0.68 -12.78
C GLY A 171 -20.59 0.88 -11.49
N ASN A 172 -20.23 0.24 -10.38
CA ASN A 172 -20.93 0.43 -9.11
C ASN A 172 -20.43 1.70 -8.42
N PRO A 173 -21.31 2.65 -8.06
CA PRO A 173 -20.92 3.82 -7.27
C PRO A 173 -20.32 3.42 -5.92
N ALA A 174 -19.29 4.11 -5.45
CA ALA A 174 -18.70 3.89 -4.13
C ALA A 174 -19.77 4.00 -3.02
N LEU A 175 -20.72 4.93 -3.17
CA LEU A 175 -21.86 5.09 -2.25
C LEU A 175 -22.87 3.92 -2.33
N HIS A 176 -23.05 3.30 -3.50
CA HIS A 176 -23.91 2.12 -3.65
C HIS A 176 -23.33 0.94 -2.86
N LEU A 177 -22.01 0.75 -2.91
CA LEU A 177 -21.33 -0.25 -2.08
C LEU A 177 -21.56 0.00 -0.58
N ALA A 178 -21.59 1.27 -0.13
CA ALA A 178 -21.86 1.58 1.28
C ALA A 178 -23.32 1.29 1.70
N LEU A 179 -24.29 1.61 0.83
CA LEU A 179 -25.74 1.50 1.13
C LEU A 179 -26.31 0.09 0.99
N VAL A 180 -25.87 -0.69 -0.01
CA VAL A 180 -26.26 -2.12 -0.14
C VAL A 180 -25.99 -2.87 1.16
N ASN A 181 -24.97 -2.44 1.93
CA ASN A 181 -24.48 -3.17 3.08
C ASN A 181 -24.88 -2.63 4.45
N ALA A 182 -25.38 -1.39 4.51
CA ALA A 182 -26.17 -0.94 5.66
C ALA A 182 -27.46 -1.80 5.79
N SER A 183 -27.98 -2.27 4.65
CA SER A 183 -29.21 -3.07 4.56
C SER A 183 -28.99 -4.54 4.94
N SER A 184 -27.80 -5.09 4.69
CA SER A 184 -27.42 -6.48 5.00
C SER A 184 -27.09 -6.71 6.48
N ARG A 185 -26.88 -5.63 7.25
CA ARG A 185 -26.72 -5.67 8.71
C ARG A 185 -28.02 -5.25 9.39
N LYS A 186 -29.10 -6.02 9.19
CA LYS A 186 -30.14 -6.07 10.23
C LYS A 186 -29.62 -6.96 11.36
N ILE A 187 -29.73 -6.42 12.56
CA ILE A 187 -29.32 -6.92 13.87
C ILE A 187 -29.87 -8.34 14.09
#